data_AF-A0A2G9WYB7-F1
#
_entry.id   AF-A0A2G9WYB7-F1
#
_cell.length_a   1.000
_cell.length_b   1.000
_cell.length_c   1.000
_cell.angle_alpha   90.00
_cell.angle_beta   90.00
_cell.angle_gamma   90.00
#
_symmetry.space_group_name_H-M   'P 1'
#
loop_
_entity.id
_entity.type
_entity.pdbx_description
1 polymer ?
#
loop_
_entity_poly.entity_id
_entity_poly.type
_entity_poly.pdbx_seq_one_letter_code
_entity_poly.pdbx_strand_id
1 'polypeptide(L)'
;MPQEDTSVIVLASAPAILIADAEDRAILSVIASNIDEEGTHSLYDLGNSQSIQILRVDAAAGDAPLVAIVPLGITGFDRLEAIGRLLAALHGRVVPPDTRLTRQQRTRARRMLQAFDGARDGATQQEIAQVIFRIGSISRDEWQTSSARHAVMSLLRDARTMIAGGYRKLLRHRHRR
;
A
#
# COMPACT_ATOMS: atom_id res chain seq x y z
N MET A 1 3.20 7.61 -7.98
CA MET A 1 4.50 7.89 -8.62
C MET A 1 5.60 7.10 -7.91
N PRO A 2 6.52 6.46 -8.65
CA PRO A 2 7.51 5.51 -8.10
C PRO A 2 8.46 6.12 -7.05
N GLN A 3 8.58 7.45 -6.99
CA GLN A 3 9.41 8.15 -6.01
C GLN A 3 8.75 8.21 -4.62
N GLU A 4 7.41 8.11 -4.55
CA GLU A 4 6.65 8.16 -3.29
C GLU A 4 6.27 6.76 -2.77
N ASP A 5 6.09 5.79 -3.67
CA ASP A 5 5.72 4.41 -3.36
C ASP A 5 6.83 3.44 -3.74
N THR A 6 7.47 2.86 -2.72
CA THR A 6 8.57 1.92 -2.88
C THR A 6 8.13 0.51 -3.22
N SER A 7 6.82 0.23 -3.22
CA SER A 7 6.26 -1.04 -3.70
C SER A 7 6.05 -1.09 -5.21
N VAL A 8 6.19 0.04 -5.91
CA VAL A 8 6.13 0.08 -7.37
C VAL A 8 7.37 -0.62 -7.94
N ILE A 9 7.16 -1.66 -8.74
CA ILE A 9 8.25 -2.38 -9.40
C ILE A 9 8.52 -1.74 -10.75
N VAL A 10 9.74 -1.28 -10.95
CA VAL A 10 10.19 -0.72 -12.22
C VAL A 10 10.79 -1.86 -13.04
N LEU A 11 10.23 -2.13 -14.21
CA LEU A 11 10.67 -3.15 -15.14
C LEU A 11 11.24 -2.51 -16.41
N ALA A 12 12.27 -3.14 -16.95
CA ALA A 12 12.85 -2.85 -18.25
C ALA A 12 13.08 -4.15 -19.02
N SER A 13 13.41 -4.01 -20.30
CA SER A 13 13.74 -5.15 -21.15
C SER A 13 15.02 -5.81 -20.64
N ALA A 14 15.04 -7.14 -20.56
CA ALA A 14 16.23 -7.87 -20.14
C ALA A 14 17.38 -7.64 -21.14
N PRO A 15 18.59 -7.29 -20.68
CA PRO A 15 19.75 -7.28 -21.55
C PRO A 15 20.07 -8.70 -22.00
N ALA A 16 20.64 -8.85 -23.20
CA ALA A 16 20.91 -10.16 -23.82
C ALA A 16 21.70 -11.13 -22.93
N ILE A 17 22.59 -10.61 -22.07
CA ILE A 17 23.38 -11.41 -21.11
C ILE A 17 22.54 -12.16 -20.06
N LEU A 18 21.31 -11.70 -19.79
CA LEU A 18 20.38 -12.32 -18.84
C LEU A 18 19.34 -13.22 -19.51
N ILE A 19 19.29 -13.25 -20.85
CA ILE A 19 18.38 -14.11 -21.62
C ILE A 19 19.09 -15.46 -21.79
N ALA A 20 19.10 -16.25 -20.72
CA ALA A 20 19.77 -17.55 -20.72
C ALA A 20 18.93 -18.62 -21.44
N ASP A 21 17.60 -18.60 -21.32
CA ASP A 21 16.67 -19.50 -22.02
C ASP A 21 15.30 -18.83 -22.18
N ALA A 22 14.67 -19.00 -23.36
CA ALA A 22 13.42 -18.33 -23.72
C ALA A 22 12.16 -18.93 -23.06
N GLU A 23 12.31 -19.92 -22.18
CA GLU A 23 11.22 -20.75 -21.66
C GLU A 23 10.55 -20.20 -20.39
N ASP A 24 11.22 -19.33 -19.64
CA ASP A 24 10.64 -18.70 -18.43
C ASP A 24 9.90 -17.38 -18.76
N ARG A 25 8.94 -17.45 -19.68
CA ARG A 25 7.97 -16.36 -19.84
C ARG A 25 6.90 -16.47 -18.76
N ALA A 26 7.15 -15.81 -17.63
CA ALA A 26 6.11 -15.62 -16.63
C ALA A 26 5.00 -14.75 -17.23
N ILE A 27 3.80 -15.31 -17.37
CA ILE A 27 2.64 -14.58 -17.88
C ILE A 27 2.24 -13.54 -16.83
N LEU A 28 2.36 -12.26 -17.19
CA LEU A 28 1.85 -11.18 -16.38
C LEU A 28 0.31 -11.13 -16.51
N SER A 29 -0.43 -11.67 -15.53
CA SER A 29 -1.86 -11.45 -15.36
C SER A 29 -2.13 -10.00 -14.94
N VAL A 30 -2.15 -9.10 -15.93
CA VAL A 30 -2.40 -7.67 -15.76
C VAL A 30 -3.90 -7.43 -15.53
N ILE A 31 -4.24 -6.73 -14.45
CA ILE A 31 -5.60 -6.30 -14.10
C ILE A 31 -5.99 -5.02 -14.85
N ALA A 32 -5.03 -4.10 -15.00
CA ALA A 32 -5.23 -2.80 -15.64
C ALA A 32 -3.90 -2.27 -16.16
N SER A 33 -3.93 -1.50 -17.25
CA SER A 33 -2.75 -0.83 -17.83
C SER A 33 -3.09 0.59 -18.27
N ASN A 34 -2.22 1.54 -17.95
CA ASN A 34 -2.26 2.93 -18.40
C ASN A 34 -0.88 3.32 -18.94
N ILE A 35 -0.84 4.26 -19.89
CA ILE A 35 0.39 4.77 -20.49
C ILE A 35 0.50 6.25 -20.18
N ASP A 36 1.67 6.70 -19.74
CA ASP A 36 2.01 8.11 -19.55
C ASP A 36 3.47 8.41 -19.99
N GLU A 37 3.98 9.60 -19.64
CA GLU A 37 5.35 10.03 -19.97
C GLU A 37 6.43 9.19 -19.25
N GLU A 38 6.11 8.52 -18.14
CA GLU A 38 7.05 7.68 -17.37
C GLU A 38 7.08 6.22 -17.88
N GLY A 39 6.07 5.82 -18.66
CA GLY A 39 6.00 4.52 -19.33
C GLY A 39 4.63 3.87 -19.24
N THR A 40 4.59 2.53 -19.23
CA THR A 40 3.34 1.78 -19.05
C THR A 40 3.18 1.36 -17.59
N HIS A 41 2.21 1.95 -16.90
CA HIS A 41 1.80 1.56 -15.56
C HIS A 41 0.77 0.45 -15.63
N SER A 42 1.05 -0.69 -15.00
CA SER A 42 0.13 -1.81 -14.91
C SER A 42 -0.10 -2.23 -13.47
N LEU A 43 -1.29 -2.76 -13.18
CA LEU A 43 -1.59 -3.40 -11.91
C LEU A 43 -1.58 -4.90 -12.11
N TYR A 44 -0.76 -5.62 -11.33
CA TYR A 44 -0.64 -7.07 -11.39
C TYR A 44 -1.34 -7.71 -10.18
N ASP A 45 -2.14 -8.75 -10.43
CA ASP A 45 -2.83 -9.48 -9.37
C ASP A 45 -1.89 -10.43 -8.63
N LEU A 46 -1.73 -10.23 -7.33
CA LEU A 46 -1.01 -11.17 -6.46
C LEU A 46 -1.96 -12.22 -5.86
N GLY A 47 -3.27 -12.13 -6.13
CA GLY A 47 -4.32 -12.88 -5.46
C GLY A 47 -4.65 -12.32 -4.08
N ASN A 48 -5.69 -12.88 -3.44
CA ASN A 48 -6.14 -12.49 -2.09
C ASN A 48 -6.45 -10.98 -1.92
N SER A 49 -6.98 -10.33 -2.97
CA SER A 49 -7.21 -8.87 -3.01
C SER A 49 -5.94 -8.04 -2.81
N GLN A 50 -4.78 -8.59 -3.14
CA GLN A 50 -3.51 -7.89 -3.16
C GLN A 50 -3.08 -7.70 -4.60
N SER A 51 -2.57 -6.53 -4.90
CA SER A 51 -2.04 -6.20 -6.20
C SER A 51 -0.76 -5.39 -6.05
N ILE A 52 0.10 -5.45 -7.06
CA ILE A 52 1.31 -4.63 -7.11
C ILE A 52 1.34 -3.80 -8.38
N GLN A 53 1.83 -2.57 -8.25
CA GLN A 53 1.98 -1.69 -9.40
C GLN A 53 3.32 -2.00 -10.08
N ILE A 54 3.25 -2.17 -11.40
CA ILE A 54 4.38 -2.36 -12.29
C ILE A 54 4.49 -1.10 -13.15
N LEU A 55 5.70 -0.56 -13.29
CA LEU A 55 6.03 0.49 -14.25
C LEU A 55 7.02 -0.09 -15.26
N ARG A 56 6.63 -0.18 -16.53
CA ARG A 56 7.52 -0.57 -17.62
C ARG A 56 8.06 0.70 -18.30
N VAL A 57 9.37 0.92 -18.17
CA VAL A 57 10.04 2.13 -18.68
C VAL A 57 10.33 2.03 -20.18
N ASP A 58 10.53 0.82 -20.70
CA ASP A 58 10.82 0.62 -22.12
C ASP A 58 9.51 0.44 -22.92
N ALA A 59 9.20 1.45 -23.73
CA ALA A 59 7.99 1.54 -24.57
C ALA A 59 7.96 0.57 -25.76
N ALA A 60 9.00 -0.26 -25.98
CA ALA A 60 8.92 -1.36 -26.93
C ALA A 60 7.98 -2.43 -26.36
N ALA A 61 6.68 -2.19 -26.52
CA ALA A 61 5.58 -3.08 -26.18
C ALA A 61 5.77 -4.39 -26.93
N GLY A 62 6.31 -5.37 -26.24
CA GLY A 62 6.57 -6.70 -26.77
C GLY A 62 6.72 -7.70 -25.63
N ASP A 63 6.55 -8.97 -25.98
CA ASP A 63 6.62 -10.12 -25.09
C ASP A 63 8.08 -10.51 -24.76
N ALA A 64 8.90 -9.48 -24.53
CA ALA A 64 10.32 -9.62 -24.21
C ALA A 64 10.49 -9.96 -22.72
N PRO A 65 11.50 -10.77 -22.37
CA PRO A 65 11.84 -11.02 -20.98
C PRO A 65 12.13 -9.70 -20.25
N LEU A 66 11.65 -9.59 -19.02
CA LEU A 66 11.73 -8.37 -18.20
C LEU A 66 12.67 -8.56 -17.02
N VAL A 67 13.37 -7.50 -16.65
CA VAL A 67 14.18 -7.41 -15.44
C VAL A 67 13.70 -6.28 -14.55
N ALA A 68 13.84 -6.44 -13.24
CA ALA A 68 13.50 -5.41 -12.28
C ALA A 68 14.71 -4.49 -12.01
N ILE A 69 14.48 -3.18 -12.09
CA ILE A 69 15.48 -2.17 -11.77
C ILE A 69 15.32 -1.75 -10.31
N VAL A 70 16.40 -1.89 -9.53
CA VAL A 70 16.43 -1.50 -8.12
C VAL A 70 17.54 -0.48 -7.89
N PRO A 71 17.21 0.77 -7.51
CA PRO A 71 18.21 1.73 -7.06
C PRO A 71 18.96 1.20 -5.84
N LEU A 72 20.29 1.36 -5.81
CA LEU A 72 21.17 0.89 -4.72
C LEU A 72 21.14 1.80 -3.48
N GLY A 73 19.98 2.40 -3.18
CA GLY A 73 19.74 3.20 -1.98
C GLY A 73 19.03 2.38 -0.89
N ILE A 74 18.80 3.00 0.28
CA ILE A 74 18.09 2.36 1.40
C ILE A 74 16.68 1.87 1.01
N THR A 75 16.00 2.61 0.13
CA THR A 75 14.67 2.23 -0.39
C THR A 75 14.72 1.06 -1.39
N GLY A 76 15.91 0.60 -1.77
CA GLY A 76 16.10 -0.61 -2.56
C GLY A 76 15.63 -1.87 -1.82
N PHE A 77 15.75 -1.92 -0.50
CA PHE A 77 15.25 -3.05 0.31
C PHE A 77 13.73 -3.21 0.22
N ASP A 78 12.98 -2.10 0.28
CA ASP A 78 11.52 -2.11 0.07
C ASP A 78 11.15 -2.66 -1.31
N ARG A 79 11.92 -2.27 -2.34
CA ARG A 79 11.71 -2.75 -3.71
C ARG A 79 12.05 -4.23 -3.85
N LEU A 80 13.06 -4.72 -3.13
CA LEU A 80 13.38 -6.16 -3.09
C LEU A 80 12.24 -6.97 -2.44
N GLU A 81 11.59 -6.46 -1.39
CA GLU A 81 10.39 -7.10 -0.82
C GLU A 81 9.26 -7.15 -1.85
N ALA A 82 9.01 -6.06 -2.57
CA ALA A 82 8.02 -6.02 -3.65
C ALA A 82 8.35 -7.03 -4.77
N ILE A 83 9.60 -7.08 -5.23
CA ILE A 83 10.06 -8.02 -6.25
C ILE A 83 9.92 -9.47 -5.77
N GLY A 84 10.29 -9.77 -4.52
CA GLY A 84 10.11 -11.10 -3.95
C GLY A 84 8.63 -11.54 -3.95
N ARG A 85 7.71 -10.60 -3.69
CA ARG A 85 6.26 -10.86 -3.77
C ARG A 85 5.78 -11.08 -5.20
N LEU A 86 6.28 -10.31 -6.17
CA LEU A 86 5.98 -10.50 -7.59
C LEU A 86 6.49 -11.87 -8.08
N LEU A 87 7.75 -12.21 -7.81
CA LEU A 87 8.33 -13.50 -8.20
C LEU A 87 7.57 -14.67 -7.56
N ALA A 88 7.19 -14.56 -6.29
CA ALA A 88 6.37 -15.58 -5.64
C ALA A 88 5.04 -15.79 -6.40
N ALA A 89 4.34 -14.71 -6.76
CA ALA A 89 3.10 -14.80 -7.51
C ALA A 89 3.30 -15.38 -8.93
N LEU A 90 4.33 -14.92 -9.65
CA LEU A 90 4.64 -15.39 -11.02
C LEU A 90 4.96 -16.89 -11.08
N HIS A 91 5.59 -17.43 -10.03
CA HIS A 91 5.95 -18.85 -9.94
C HIS A 91 4.96 -19.67 -9.11
N GLY A 92 3.73 -19.17 -8.85
CA GLY A 92 2.69 -19.90 -8.13
C GLY A 92 3.04 -20.27 -6.69
N ARG A 93 3.97 -19.54 -6.06
CA ARG A 93 4.38 -19.71 -4.67
C ARG A 93 3.50 -18.89 -3.74
N VAL A 94 3.55 -19.21 -2.45
CA VAL A 94 2.88 -18.40 -1.41
C VAL A 94 3.48 -16.99 -1.40
N VAL A 95 2.64 -15.99 -1.69
CA VAL A 95 3.04 -14.59 -1.71
C VAL A 95 3.30 -14.10 -0.28
N PRO A 96 4.52 -13.58 0.03
CA PRO A 96 4.81 -12.99 1.32
C PRO A 96 3.89 -11.81 1.68
N PRO A 97 3.59 -11.60 2.97
CA PRO A 97 2.76 -10.48 3.40
C PRO A 97 3.46 -9.12 3.17
N ASP A 98 2.68 -8.07 2.91
CA ASP A 98 3.17 -6.69 2.88
C ASP A 98 3.52 -6.21 4.29
N THR A 99 4.79 -5.89 4.55
CA THR A 99 5.26 -5.52 5.89
C THR A 99 5.36 -4.02 6.15
N ARG A 100 4.96 -3.16 5.20
CA ARG A 100 4.96 -1.69 5.37
C ARG A 100 4.16 -1.21 6.58
N LEU A 101 3.05 -1.90 6.85
CA LEU A 101 2.16 -1.60 7.96
C LEU A 101 1.97 -2.82 8.84
N THR A 102 2.18 -2.64 10.15
CA THR A 102 1.78 -3.66 11.12
C THR A 102 0.26 -3.79 11.16
N ARG A 103 -0.25 -4.93 11.62
CA ARG A 103 -1.70 -5.14 11.80
C ARG A 103 -2.33 -4.03 12.65
N GLN A 104 -1.65 -3.60 13.71
CA GLN A 104 -2.11 -2.53 14.58
C GLN A 104 -2.18 -1.17 13.85
N GLN A 105 -1.17 -0.83 13.06
CA GLN A 105 -1.16 0.39 12.26
C GLN A 105 -2.28 0.39 11.22
N ARG A 106 -2.49 -0.73 10.52
CA ARG A 106 -3.59 -0.89 9.55
C ARG A 106 -4.95 -0.73 10.21
N THR A 107 -5.17 -1.36 11.37
CA THR A 107 -6.41 -1.21 12.13
C THR A 107 -6.63 0.24 12.59
N ARG A 108 -5.58 0.90 13.08
CA ARG A 108 -5.65 2.31 13.47
C ARG A 108 -5.97 3.20 12.26
N ALA A 109 -5.37 2.96 11.10
CA ALA A 109 -5.66 3.70 9.87
C ALA A 109 -7.12 3.58 9.42
N ARG A 110 -7.69 2.36 9.47
CA ARG A 110 -9.12 2.14 9.22
C ARG A 110 -10.01 2.92 10.18
N ARG A 111 -9.69 2.89 11.48
CA ARG A 111 -10.44 3.66 12.50
C ARG A 111 -10.32 5.17 12.30
N MET A 112 -9.17 5.67 11.85
CA MET A 112 -8.99 7.09 11.51
C MET A 112 -9.91 7.50 10.36
N LEU A 113 -9.97 6.69 9.29
CA LEU A 113 -10.89 6.92 8.16
C LEU A 113 -12.35 6.88 8.64
N GLN A 114 -12.76 5.82 9.33
CA GLN A 114 -14.12 5.68 9.84
C GLN A 114 -14.53 6.83 10.78
N ALA A 115 -13.63 7.28 11.65
CA ALA A 115 -13.89 8.42 12.53
C ALA A 115 -14.06 9.73 11.73
N PHE A 116 -13.23 9.93 10.70
CA PHE A 116 -13.32 11.10 9.84
C PHE A 116 -14.62 11.11 9.04
N ASP A 117 -14.99 9.98 8.44
CA ASP A 117 -16.22 9.83 7.66
C ASP A 117 -17.45 10.08 8.55
N GLY A 118 -17.50 9.46 9.74
CA GLY A 118 -18.56 9.72 10.70
C GLY A 118 -18.65 11.19 11.13
N ALA A 119 -17.52 11.83 11.41
CA ALA A 119 -17.51 13.26 11.77
C ALA A 119 -17.93 14.17 10.60
N ARG A 120 -17.57 13.80 9.36
CA ARG A 120 -17.99 14.49 8.13
C ARG A 120 -19.51 14.37 7.92
N ASP A 121 -20.08 13.23 8.28
CA ASP A 121 -21.52 12.97 8.20
C ASP A 121 -22.31 13.50 9.40
N GLY A 122 -21.65 14.24 10.31
CA GLY A 122 -22.29 14.93 11.44
C GLY A 122 -22.38 14.12 12.73
N ALA A 123 -21.81 12.91 12.78
CA ALA A 123 -21.78 12.12 14.01
C ALA A 123 -20.95 12.81 15.11
N THR A 124 -21.47 12.78 16.32
CA THR A 124 -20.77 13.24 17.51
C THR A 124 -19.59 12.33 17.84
N GLN A 125 -18.61 12.84 18.59
CA GLN A 125 -17.47 12.03 19.04
C GLN A 125 -17.91 10.81 19.88
N GLN A 126 -19.04 10.92 20.59
CA GLN A 126 -19.60 9.84 21.39
C GLN A 126 -20.19 8.74 20.50
N GLU A 127 -20.95 9.08 19.47
CA GLU A 127 -21.48 8.11 18.49
C GLU A 127 -20.34 7.42 17.73
N ILE A 128 -19.32 8.18 17.34
CA ILE A 128 -18.10 7.63 16.72
C ILE A 128 -17.43 6.62 17.68
N ALA A 129 -17.32 6.94 18.97
CA ALA A 129 -16.74 6.05 19.97
C ALA A 129 -17.55 4.76 20.14
N GLN A 130 -18.88 4.86 20.19
CA GLN A 130 -19.79 3.72 20.28
C GLN A 130 -19.59 2.75 19.13
N VAL A 131 -19.49 3.24 17.90
CA VAL A 131 -19.29 2.39 16.72
C VAL A 131 -17.86 1.81 16.68
N ILE A 132 -16.83 2.64 16.86
CA ILE A 132 -15.43 2.23 16.69
C ILE A 132 -14.95 1.30 17.82
N PHE A 133 -15.35 1.59 19.06
CA PHE A 133 -14.93 0.85 20.24
C PHE A 133 -15.98 -0.13 20.74
N ARG A 134 -17.16 -0.18 20.11
CA ARG A 134 -18.28 -1.07 20.49
C ARG A 134 -18.67 -0.89 21.95
N ILE A 135 -18.65 0.35 22.42
CA ILE A 135 -19.11 0.71 23.77
C ILE A 135 -20.61 1.04 23.72
N GLY A 136 -21.32 0.74 24.81
CA GLY A 136 -22.73 1.09 24.94
C GLY A 136 -22.97 2.60 25.03
N SER A 137 -24.24 2.99 25.13
CA SER A 137 -24.59 4.36 25.49
C SER A 137 -24.12 4.66 26.91
N ILE A 138 -23.47 5.80 27.10
CA ILE A 138 -22.94 6.26 28.38
C ILE A 138 -23.47 7.65 28.66
N SER A 139 -23.59 8.00 29.93
CA SER A 139 -24.08 9.31 30.33
C SER A 139 -23.12 10.43 29.90
N ARG A 140 -23.59 11.67 29.93
CA ARG A 140 -22.75 12.85 29.63
C ARG A 140 -21.55 12.92 30.57
N ASP A 141 -21.73 12.61 31.85
CA ASP A 141 -20.67 12.72 32.86
C ASP A 141 -19.63 11.61 32.68
N GLU A 142 -20.08 10.39 32.41
CA GLU A 142 -19.21 9.26 32.06
C GLU A 142 -18.42 9.53 30.78
N TRP A 143 -19.04 10.18 29.79
CA TRP A 143 -18.35 10.54 28.55
C TRP A 143 -17.22 11.54 28.77
N GLN A 144 -17.38 12.50 29.69
CA GLN A 144 -16.36 13.54 29.91
C GLN A 144 -15.06 12.99 30.51
N THR A 145 -15.15 11.92 31.30
CA THR A 145 -13.98 11.26 31.92
C THR A 145 -13.54 10.00 31.17
N SER A 146 -14.22 9.66 30.07
CA SER A 146 -13.95 8.42 29.32
C SER A 146 -12.63 8.48 28.53
N SER A 147 -11.84 7.41 28.63
CA SER A 147 -10.67 7.21 27.76
C SER A 147 -11.06 7.10 26.28
N ALA A 148 -12.29 6.66 25.97
CA ALA A 148 -12.80 6.57 24.60
C ALA A 148 -12.92 7.95 23.95
N ARG A 149 -13.24 9.00 24.72
CA ARG A 149 -13.26 10.40 24.26
C ARG A 149 -11.88 10.81 23.76
N HIS A 150 -10.86 10.62 24.58
CA HIS A 150 -9.48 10.94 24.19
C HIS A 150 -9.01 10.11 23.00
N ALA A 151 -9.40 8.83 22.93
CA ALA A 151 -9.07 7.97 21.80
C ALA A 151 -9.71 8.47 20.48
N VAL A 152 -10.99 8.86 20.48
CA VAL A 152 -11.65 9.45 19.30
C VAL A 152 -11.02 10.79 18.92
N MET A 153 -10.73 11.67 19.89
CA MET A 153 -10.05 12.93 19.62
C MET A 153 -8.69 12.71 18.94
N SER A 154 -7.91 11.73 19.42
CA SER A 154 -6.63 11.36 18.79
C SER A 154 -6.84 10.80 17.38
N LEU A 155 -7.83 9.93 17.17
CA LEU A 155 -8.15 9.41 15.83
C LEU A 155 -8.52 10.52 14.86
N LEU A 156 -9.40 11.45 15.24
CA LEU A 156 -9.82 12.57 14.40
C LEU A 156 -8.66 13.51 14.07
N ARG A 157 -7.81 13.82 15.06
CA ARG A 157 -6.63 14.66 14.86
C ARG A 157 -5.67 14.00 13.86
N ASP A 158 -5.33 12.73 14.09
CA ASP A 158 -4.41 11.99 13.24
C ASP A 158 -5.00 11.77 11.83
N ALA A 159 -6.31 11.54 11.71
CA ALA A 159 -7.01 11.41 10.44
C ALA A 159 -6.89 12.67 9.58
N ARG A 160 -7.06 13.87 10.17
CA ARG A 160 -6.85 15.13 9.47
C ARG A 160 -5.41 15.26 8.95
N THR A 161 -4.43 14.90 9.76
CA THR A 161 -3.02 14.88 9.32
C THR A 161 -2.79 13.89 8.18
N MET A 162 -3.43 12.72 8.23
CA MET A 162 -3.33 11.71 7.18
C MET A 162 -3.93 12.22 5.85
N ILE A 163 -5.11 12.82 5.88
CA ILE A 163 -5.81 13.34 4.70
C ILE A 163 -5.08 14.55 4.12
N ALA A 164 -4.47 15.39 4.95
CA ALA A 164 -3.65 16.53 4.54
C ALA A 164 -2.28 16.13 3.92
N GLY A 165 -2.17 14.93 3.35
CA GLY A 165 -0.97 14.43 2.68
C GLY A 165 -0.11 13.48 3.53
N GLY A 166 -0.43 13.26 4.80
CA GLY A 166 0.26 12.31 5.66
C GLY A 166 0.18 10.85 5.17
N TYR A 167 -0.84 10.51 4.39
CA TYR A 167 -1.05 9.18 3.81
C TYR A 167 0.13 8.67 2.98
N ARG A 168 0.94 9.55 2.37
CA ARG A 168 2.13 9.17 1.60
C ARG A 168 3.14 8.37 2.41
N LYS A 169 3.16 8.57 3.74
CA LYS A 169 4.03 7.79 4.66
C LYS A 169 3.63 6.31 4.75
N LEU A 170 2.42 5.94 4.34
CA LEU A 170 1.98 4.53 4.29
C LEU A 170 2.50 3.78 3.07
N LEU A 171 2.95 4.51 2.05
CA LEU A 171 3.38 3.93 0.76
C LEU A 171 4.81 3.39 0.81
N ARG A 172 5.55 3.64 1.89
CA ARG A 172 6.96 3.25 2.05
C ARG A 172 7.24 2.69 3.43
N HIS A 173 8.29 1.87 3.56
CA HIS A 173 8.69 1.41 4.88
C HIS A 173 9.26 2.56 5.70
N ARG A 174 9.01 2.50 7.02
CA ARG A 174 9.60 3.44 7.96
C ARG A 174 11.01 2.98 8.33
N HIS A 175 11.98 3.46 7.57
CA HIS A 175 13.38 3.30 7.90
C HIS A 175 13.71 4.14 9.14
N ARG A 176 14.21 3.51 10.20
CA ARG A 176 14.89 4.25 11.26
C ARG A 176 16.24 4.71 10.70
N ARG A 177 16.54 5.99 10.86
CA ARG A 177 17.89 6.51 10.61
C ARG A 177 18.84 5.98 11.67
#